data_AF-A0A6A5K648-F1
#
_entry.id   AF-A0A6A5K648-F1
#
_cell.length_a   1.000
_cell.length_b   1.000
_cell.length_c   1.000
_cell.angle_alpha   90.00
_cell.angle_beta   90.00
_cell.angle_gamma   90.00
#
_symmetry.space_group_name_H-M   'P 1'
#
loop_
_entity.id
_entity.type
_entity.pdbx_description
1 polymer ?
#
loop_
_entity_poly.entity_id
_entity_poly.type
_entity_poly.pdbx_seq_one_letter_code
_entity_poly.pdbx_strand_id
1 'polypeptide(L)'
;MSGTTSNTSFFSFGTNDSFISRSFSGLNYHNLPSTLQDLLLGSTVSEVHWAALGPVPNSWILSSKDSSGKNSLRWGSSIPARLQAVLTKTWHSPHLRAFLGPDDSFIIWHPDLIRWANLPPSLEDALQSWLTPSGWRVGPPRMVTWGPDGAFFAMSEYGDVVYRLGDSNSWEIYKETVEEWKAEKGFVWSDLVFIALDSTSSDQFIAIRKDGTWAGSIDDVNEDALETFALNFFARAKTKHKSKPNTSGQTTSSIPTSADARPDAATQALYEKWSTDTAMMLASASAAIGGSKPKAPRKLQVRSQSSSSDASTPPLQRNPSSSSKLLTTFPYLPSTITTCALTACSILKSEPDSIHACQHDVEKLLRASGLYSYEWLRQERLRWHPDRFGRLCEERWRETGKKLAGEMFKLMSVLIEKTGDGREANSGGRDV
;
A
#
# COMPACT_ATOMS: atom_id res chain seq x y z
N MET A 1 -20.05 13.66 -25.50
CA MET A 1 -18.76 13.95 -24.86
C MET A 1 -18.69 13.12 -23.58
N SER A 2 -17.94 12.02 -23.57
CA SER A 2 -17.76 11.21 -22.35
C SER A 2 -16.90 12.01 -21.38
N GLY A 3 -17.50 12.50 -20.30
CA GLY A 3 -16.77 13.19 -19.24
C GLY A 3 -15.75 12.24 -18.62
N THR A 4 -14.48 12.60 -18.69
CA THR A 4 -13.41 11.94 -17.93
C THR A 4 -13.70 12.15 -16.44
N THR A 5 -14.09 11.07 -15.75
CA THR A 5 -14.23 11.03 -14.30
C THR A 5 -12.92 11.44 -13.63
N SER A 6 -13.00 12.16 -12.52
CA SER A 6 -11.81 12.53 -11.76
C SER A 6 -11.19 11.26 -11.16
N ASN A 7 -10.05 10.86 -11.71
CA ASN A 7 -9.29 9.67 -11.29
C ASN A 7 -8.42 9.94 -10.04
N THR A 8 -8.81 10.88 -9.19
CA THR A 8 -8.03 11.20 -7.99
C THR A 8 -8.32 10.18 -6.89
N SER A 9 -7.30 9.42 -6.49
CA SER A 9 -7.32 8.61 -5.28
C SER A 9 -6.83 9.44 -4.08
N PHE A 10 -7.45 9.27 -2.92
CA PHE A 10 -7.03 9.94 -1.68
C PHE A 10 -7.41 9.14 -0.43
N PHE A 11 -6.73 9.42 0.68
CA PHE A 11 -7.01 8.90 2.02
C PHE A 11 -6.88 10.05 3.01
N SER A 12 -7.83 10.19 3.93
CA SER A 12 -7.78 11.17 5.00
C SER A 12 -8.15 10.50 6.32
N PHE A 13 -7.27 10.63 7.31
CA PHE A 13 -7.51 10.27 8.70
C PHE A 13 -8.25 11.40 9.40
N GLY A 14 -9.09 11.07 10.38
CA GLY A 14 -9.78 11.99 11.26
C GLY A 14 -9.87 11.44 12.69
N THR A 15 -10.49 12.19 13.58
CA THR A 15 -10.62 11.80 15.01
C THR A 15 -11.39 10.49 15.20
N ASN A 16 -11.17 9.81 16.33
CA ASN A 16 -11.92 8.61 16.75
C ASN A 16 -11.83 7.47 15.71
N ASP A 17 -10.63 7.22 15.18
CA ASP A 17 -10.36 6.20 14.16
C ASP A 17 -11.22 6.38 12.88
N SER A 18 -11.69 7.60 12.64
CA SER A 18 -12.44 7.91 11.44
C SER A 18 -11.51 8.05 10.25
N PHE A 19 -11.98 7.59 9.10
CA PHE A 19 -11.29 7.84 7.85
C PHE A 19 -12.27 7.99 6.70
N ILE A 20 -11.82 8.66 5.66
CA ILE A 20 -12.47 8.65 4.35
C ILE A 20 -11.40 8.42 3.29
N SER A 21 -11.66 7.51 2.37
CA SER A 21 -10.77 7.21 1.27
C SER A 21 -11.54 6.99 -0.03
N ARG A 22 -10.91 7.35 -1.14
CA ARG A 22 -11.39 7.04 -2.48
C ARG A 22 -10.25 6.40 -3.24
N SER A 23 -10.50 5.22 -3.78
CA SER A 23 -9.61 4.53 -4.71
C SER A 23 -10.38 4.20 -5.98
N PHE A 24 -9.79 3.41 -6.88
CA PHE A 24 -10.51 2.93 -8.06
C PHE A 24 -11.60 1.90 -7.75
N SER A 25 -11.62 1.33 -6.54
CA SER A 25 -12.74 0.48 -6.08
C SER A 25 -13.94 1.29 -5.60
N GLY A 26 -13.80 2.61 -5.43
CA GLY A 26 -14.86 3.50 -4.98
C GLY A 26 -14.52 4.26 -3.71
N LEU A 27 -15.55 4.83 -3.09
CA LEU A 27 -15.45 5.55 -1.82
C LEU A 27 -15.60 4.55 -0.66
N ASN A 28 -14.72 4.63 0.33
CA ASN A 28 -14.79 3.88 1.58
C ASN A 28 -14.63 4.85 2.75
N TYR A 29 -15.30 4.60 3.87
CA TYR A 29 -15.20 5.46 5.05
C TYR A 29 -15.62 4.72 6.32
N HIS A 30 -15.11 5.20 7.44
CA HIS A 30 -15.44 4.70 8.77
C HIS A 30 -15.64 5.87 9.74
N ASN A 31 -16.61 5.73 10.64
CA ASN A 31 -16.90 6.64 11.75
C ASN A 31 -16.92 8.14 11.41
N LEU A 32 -17.51 8.52 10.27
CA LEU A 32 -17.54 9.92 9.83
C LEU A 32 -18.41 10.80 10.76
N PRO A 33 -18.11 12.11 10.86
CA PRO A 33 -19.03 13.06 11.47
C PRO A 33 -20.42 12.95 10.84
N SER A 34 -21.49 12.96 11.65
CA SER A 34 -22.88 12.77 11.18
C SER A 34 -23.25 13.70 10.03
N THR A 35 -22.84 14.97 10.11
CA THR A 35 -23.08 15.97 9.06
C THR A 35 -22.46 15.60 7.71
N LEU A 36 -21.28 14.98 7.70
CA LEU A 36 -20.63 14.48 6.49
C LEU A 36 -21.28 13.17 6.02
N GLN A 37 -21.63 12.28 6.95
CA GLN A 37 -22.31 11.03 6.64
C GLN A 37 -23.67 11.27 5.98
N ASP A 38 -24.48 12.17 6.53
CA ASP A 38 -25.78 12.56 5.98
C ASP A 38 -25.64 13.15 4.57
N LEU A 39 -24.60 13.95 4.35
CA LEU A 39 -24.31 14.53 3.04
C LEU A 39 -23.98 13.45 2.00
N LEU A 40 -23.17 12.45 2.37
CA LEU A 40 -22.79 11.34 1.48
C LEU A 40 -23.96 10.37 1.23
N LEU A 41 -24.80 10.11 2.24
CA LEU A 41 -25.97 9.22 2.12
C LEU A 41 -27.17 9.89 1.43
N GLY A 42 -27.29 11.21 1.51
CA GLY A 42 -28.43 11.98 1.00
C GLY A 42 -28.61 12.00 -0.51
N SER A 43 -27.87 11.20 -1.28
CA SER A 43 -27.93 11.13 -2.77
C SER A 43 -27.65 12.46 -3.49
N THR A 44 -27.19 13.48 -2.75
CA THR A 44 -26.84 14.78 -3.33
C THR A 44 -25.46 14.75 -3.98
N VAL A 45 -24.57 13.89 -3.52
CA VAL A 45 -23.21 13.70 -4.02
C VAL A 45 -23.19 12.55 -5.02
N SER A 46 -22.86 12.84 -6.28
CA SER A 46 -22.67 11.82 -7.32
C SER A 46 -21.21 11.34 -7.40
N GLU A 47 -20.25 12.22 -7.15
CA GLU A 47 -18.82 11.92 -7.24
C GLU A 47 -18.02 12.71 -6.20
N VAL A 48 -17.16 12.06 -5.41
CA VAL A 48 -16.25 12.76 -4.47
C VAL A 48 -14.89 12.99 -5.12
N HIS A 49 -14.44 14.23 -5.30
CA HIS A 49 -13.13 14.53 -5.89
C HIS A 49 -12.00 14.53 -4.85
N TRP A 50 -12.28 15.08 -3.67
CA TRP A 50 -11.34 15.18 -2.55
C TRP A 50 -12.11 15.28 -1.23
N ALA A 51 -11.58 14.69 -0.17
CA ALA A 51 -12.04 14.97 1.18
C ALA A 51 -10.84 15.12 2.13
N ALA A 52 -10.99 16.01 3.10
CA ALA A 52 -10.05 16.18 4.20
C ALA A 52 -10.82 16.18 5.52
N LEU A 53 -10.41 15.36 6.47
CA LEU A 53 -10.87 15.36 7.85
C LEU A 53 -9.82 16.11 8.69
N GLY A 54 -10.29 16.87 9.67
CA GLY A 54 -9.44 17.60 10.60
C GLY A 54 -9.36 16.93 11.97
N PRO A 55 -8.59 17.53 12.88
CA PRO A 55 -8.27 16.96 14.20
C PRO A 55 -9.39 17.14 15.23
N VAL A 56 -10.53 17.71 14.85
CA VAL A 56 -11.69 17.91 15.74
C VAL A 56 -12.98 17.50 15.05
N PRO A 57 -14.01 17.07 15.81
CA PRO A 57 -15.30 16.73 15.24
C PRO A 57 -15.91 17.86 14.41
N ASN A 58 -16.54 17.51 13.28
CA ASN A 58 -17.10 18.45 12.30
C ASN A 58 -16.08 19.43 11.68
N SER A 59 -14.77 19.15 11.77
CA SER A 59 -13.77 19.79 10.92
C SER A 59 -13.51 18.89 9.72
N TRP A 60 -14.12 19.22 8.59
CA TRP A 60 -13.97 18.47 7.35
C TRP A 60 -14.22 19.36 6.13
N ILE A 61 -13.65 18.99 4.98
CA ILE A 61 -13.89 19.60 3.67
C ILE A 61 -14.19 18.50 2.67
N LEU A 62 -15.19 18.71 1.82
CA LEU A 62 -15.58 17.82 0.75
C LEU A 62 -15.68 18.59 -0.57
N SER A 63 -14.80 18.28 -1.53
CA SER A 63 -14.95 18.68 -2.94
C SER A 63 -15.61 17.54 -3.68
N SER A 64 -16.74 17.81 -4.33
CA SER A 64 -17.55 16.79 -4.98
C SER A 64 -18.27 17.33 -6.21
N LYS A 65 -18.92 16.42 -6.94
CA LYS A 65 -19.91 16.70 -7.97
C LYS A 65 -21.27 16.29 -7.42
N ASP A 66 -22.27 17.13 -7.60
CA ASP A 66 -23.63 16.81 -7.20
C ASP A 66 -24.36 15.96 -8.25
N SER A 67 -25.59 15.52 -7.94
CA SER A 67 -26.43 14.75 -8.85
C SER A 67 -26.85 15.51 -10.13
N SER A 68 -26.78 16.85 -10.12
CA SER A 68 -26.98 17.69 -11.31
C SER A 68 -25.73 17.80 -12.19
N GLY A 69 -24.61 17.24 -11.72
CA GLY A 69 -23.33 17.28 -12.39
C GLY A 69 -22.53 18.56 -12.12
N LYS A 70 -22.96 19.42 -11.19
CA LYS A 70 -22.27 20.65 -10.82
C LYS A 70 -21.25 20.37 -9.73
N ASN A 71 -20.06 20.96 -9.86
CA ASN A 71 -19.04 20.90 -8.81
C ASN A 71 -19.52 21.66 -7.58
N SER A 72 -19.33 21.06 -6.41
CA SER A 72 -19.71 21.61 -5.12
C SER A 72 -18.55 21.51 -4.13
N LEU A 73 -18.45 22.51 -3.27
CA LEU A 73 -17.52 22.52 -2.14
C LEU A 73 -18.33 22.70 -0.86
N ARG A 74 -18.20 21.75 0.07
CA ARG A 74 -18.88 21.76 1.36
C ARG A 74 -17.85 21.56 2.47
N TRP A 75 -18.16 22.04 3.66
CA TRP A 75 -17.30 21.88 4.82
C TRP A 75 -18.11 21.83 6.10
N GLY A 76 -17.52 21.23 7.14
CA GLY A 76 -18.11 21.17 8.47
C GLY A 76 -17.97 22.49 9.22
N SER A 77 -18.75 22.65 10.29
CA SER A 77 -18.82 23.90 11.07
C SER A 77 -17.52 24.24 11.82
N SER A 78 -16.63 23.26 12.02
CA SER A 78 -15.45 23.40 12.87
C SER A 78 -14.15 23.61 12.09
N ILE A 79 -14.21 23.97 10.80
CA ILE A 79 -13.00 24.36 10.07
C ILE A 79 -12.52 25.76 10.49
N PRO A 80 -11.21 26.08 10.38
CA PRO A 80 -10.67 27.37 10.80
C PRO A 80 -11.40 28.57 10.16
N ALA A 81 -11.71 29.61 10.94
CA ALA A 81 -12.47 30.77 10.44
C ALA A 81 -11.79 31.46 9.24
N ARG A 82 -10.45 31.54 9.25
CA ARG A 82 -9.68 32.07 8.11
C ARG A 82 -9.85 31.20 6.87
N LEU A 83 -9.93 29.89 7.01
CA LEU A 83 -10.20 28.97 5.90
C LEU A 83 -11.63 29.15 5.38
N GLN A 84 -12.64 29.30 6.26
CA GLN A 84 -14.02 29.58 5.83
C GLN A 84 -14.09 30.83 4.93
N ALA A 85 -13.40 31.90 5.30
CA ALA A 85 -13.32 33.15 4.51
C ALA A 85 -12.62 32.97 3.16
N VAL A 86 -11.67 32.03 3.05
CA VAL A 86 -11.05 31.64 1.78
C VAL A 86 -12.03 30.83 0.95
N LEU A 87 -12.66 29.80 1.52
CA LEU A 87 -13.55 28.89 0.81
C LEU A 87 -14.79 29.57 0.25
N THR A 88 -15.36 30.55 0.96
CA THR A 88 -16.51 31.34 0.47
C THR A 88 -16.20 32.17 -0.77
N LYS A 89 -14.92 32.47 -1.03
CA LYS A 89 -14.46 33.24 -2.19
C LYS A 89 -13.83 32.37 -3.28
N THR A 90 -13.68 31.08 -3.02
CA THR A 90 -12.98 30.14 -3.90
C THR A 90 -13.96 29.45 -4.84
N TRP A 91 -13.55 29.21 -6.09
CA TRP A 91 -14.36 28.45 -7.05
C TRP A 91 -14.29 26.95 -6.77
N HIS A 92 -15.29 26.21 -7.24
CA HIS A 92 -15.33 24.76 -7.05
C HIS A 92 -14.51 24.07 -8.13
N SER A 93 -13.49 23.31 -7.73
CA SER A 93 -12.60 22.57 -8.64
C SER A 93 -12.35 21.15 -8.15
N PRO A 94 -12.32 20.14 -9.05
CA PRO A 94 -11.91 18.78 -8.72
C PRO A 94 -10.41 18.69 -8.39
N HIS A 95 -9.62 19.72 -8.70
CA HIS A 95 -8.18 19.80 -8.42
C HIS A 95 -7.86 20.51 -7.10
N LEU A 96 -8.88 21.01 -6.38
CA LEU A 96 -8.69 21.61 -5.07
C LEU A 96 -8.25 20.52 -4.08
N ARG A 97 -7.20 20.79 -3.32
CA ARG A 97 -6.67 19.94 -2.27
C ARG A 97 -6.60 20.73 -0.98
N ALA A 98 -6.79 20.04 0.13
CA ALA A 98 -6.66 20.64 1.45
C ALA A 98 -6.13 19.61 2.45
N PHE A 99 -5.43 20.09 3.46
CA PHE A 99 -5.07 19.35 4.66
C PHE A 99 -5.41 20.21 5.88
N LEU A 100 -6.02 19.59 6.88
CA LEU A 100 -6.47 20.21 8.12
C LEU A 100 -5.65 19.61 9.26
N GLY A 101 -5.04 20.46 10.08
CA GLY A 101 -4.24 20.02 11.22
C GLY A 101 -4.65 20.70 12.52
N PRO A 102 -3.94 20.41 13.62
CA PRO A 102 -4.19 21.00 14.95
C PRO A 102 -4.00 22.52 14.96
N ASP A 103 -4.45 23.20 16.01
CA ASP A 103 -4.20 24.64 16.25
C ASP A 103 -4.66 25.57 15.11
N ASP A 104 -5.85 25.26 14.56
CA ASP A 104 -6.42 25.94 13.40
C ASP A 104 -5.50 25.93 12.16
N SER A 105 -4.55 25.00 12.10
CA SER A 105 -3.62 24.86 10.98
C SER A 105 -4.29 24.29 9.76
N PHE A 106 -3.99 24.89 8.61
CA PHE A 106 -4.47 24.37 7.33
C PHE A 106 -3.54 24.77 6.20
N ILE A 107 -3.60 23.97 5.14
CA ILE A 107 -3.15 24.37 3.81
C ILE A 107 -4.23 23.97 2.81
N ILE A 108 -4.51 24.87 1.88
CA ILE A 108 -5.36 24.63 0.72
C ILE A 108 -4.57 25.01 -0.52
N TRP A 109 -4.56 24.12 -1.51
CA TRP A 109 -3.83 24.33 -2.74
C TRP A 109 -4.60 23.85 -3.97
N HIS A 110 -4.36 24.57 -5.05
CA HIS A 110 -4.88 24.43 -6.41
C HIS A 110 -3.86 25.11 -7.32
N PRO A 111 -3.74 24.75 -8.61
CA PRO A 111 -2.83 25.43 -9.54
C PRO A 111 -2.84 26.97 -9.46
N ASP A 112 -4.02 27.58 -9.30
CA ASP A 112 -4.17 29.05 -9.23
C ASP A 112 -4.37 29.62 -7.81
N LEU A 113 -4.37 28.77 -6.76
CA LEU A 113 -4.63 29.21 -5.39
C LEU A 113 -3.84 28.39 -4.40
N ILE A 114 -3.03 29.05 -3.58
CA ILE A 114 -2.37 28.42 -2.44
C ILE A 114 -2.51 29.35 -1.23
N ARG A 115 -3.06 28.84 -0.14
CA ARG A 115 -3.20 29.56 1.13
C ARG A 115 -2.95 28.60 2.29
N TRP A 116 -2.28 29.07 3.32
CA TRP A 116 -2.12 28.36 4.58
C TRP A 116 -2.20 29.31 5.76
N ALA A 117 -2.36 28.75 6.95
CA ALA A 117 -2.21 29.45 8.21
C ALA A 117 -1.78 28.46 9.30
N ASN A 118 -1.07 28.98 10.31
CA ASN A 118 -0.71 28.28 11.55
C ASN A 118 -0.01 26.93 11.32
N LEU A 119 0.78 26.79 10.25
CA LEU A 119 1.49 25.54 10.01
C LEU A 119 2.54 25.28 11.11
N PRO A 120 2.92 24.02 11.37
CA PRO A 120 4.10 23.72 12.17
C PRO A 120 5.30 24.56 11.69
N PRO A 121 6.07 25.24 12.57
CA PRO A 121 7.08 26.20 12.14
C PRO A 121 8.08 25.65 11.12
N SER A 122 8.59 24.44 11.32
CA SER A 122 9.51 23.81 10.37
C SER A 122 8.88 23.46 9.01
N LEU A 123 7.57 23.19 8.97
CA LEU A 123 6.85 23.01 7.71
C LEU A 123 6.65 24.36 7.01
N GLU A 124 6.30 25.41 7.75
CA GLU A 124 6.20 26.75 7.18
C GLU A 124 7.54 27.22 6.61
N ASP A 125 8.64 27.07 7.36
CA ASP A 125 9.99 27.40 6.88
C ASP A 125 10.34 26.64 5.60
N ALA A 126 9.99 25.35 5.51
CA ALA A 126 10.19 24.54 4.32
C ALA A 126 9.43 25.11 3.11
N LEU A 127 8.14 25.41 3.27
CA LEU A 127 7.33 25.98 2.19
C LEU A 127 7.78 27.40 1.80
N GLN A 128 8.17 28.23 2.77
CA GLN A 128 8.71 29.57 2.53
C GLN A 128 10.04 29.51 1.78
N SER A 129 10.88 28.51 2.06
CA SER A 129 12.13 28.29 1.33
C SER A 129 11.92 27.96 -0.16
N TRP A 130 10.71 27.51 -0.53
CA TRP A 130 10.35 27.24 -1.91
C TRP A 130 9.84 28.49 -2.65
N LEU A 131 9.62 29.59 -1.93
CA LEU A 131 9.18 30.86 -2.50
C LEU A 131 10.35 31.78 -2.84
N THR A 132 10.14 32.59 -3.85
CA THR A 132 10.96 33.74 -4.24
C THR A 132 10.03 34.93 -4.49
N PRO A 133 10.54 36.17 -4.58
CA PRO A 133 9.73 37.31 -4.99
C PRO A 133 9.04 37.13 -6.35
N SER A 134 9.54 36.23 -7.22
CA SER A 134 8.99 35.95 -8.56
C SER A 134 8.09 34.72 -8.62
N GLY A 135 7.81 34.07 -7.49
CA GLY A 135 7.02 32.83 -7.42
C GLY A 135 7.81 31.64 -6.88
N TRP A 136 7.43 30.42 -7.26
CA TRP A 136 7.98 29.19 -6.70
C TRP A 136 9.34 28.83 -7.31
N ARG A 137 10.39 28.76 -6.48
CA ARG A 137 11.74 28.32 -6.86
C ARG A 137 11.76 26.87 -7.33
N VAL A 138 11.02 26.02 -6.64
CA VAL A 138 11.01 24.56 -6.84
C VAL A 138 9.60 24.06 -7.18
N GLY A 139 8.76 24.94 -7.72
CA GLY A 139 7.36 24.63 -8.00
C GLY A 139 6.47 24.71 -6.74
N PRO A 140 5.14 24.79 -6.94
CA PRO A 140 4.19 24.81 -5.84
C PRO A 140 4.15 23.48 -5.09
N PRO A 141 3.54 23.42 -3.90
CA PRO A 141 3.37 22.17 -3.16
C PRO A 141 2.48 21.20 -3.95
N ARG A 142 2.98 19.98 -4.12
CA ARG A 142 2.26 18.86 -4.74
C ARG A 142 1.59 17.99 -3.68
N MET A 143 2.32 17.66 -2.63
CA MET A 143 1.87 16.87 -1.48
C MET A 143 2.33 17.56 -0.20
N VAL A 144 1.39 17.79 0.73
CA VAL A 144 1.70 18.32 2.07
C VAL A 144 0.81 17.61 3.08
N THR A 145 1.42 17.03 4.10
CA THR A 145 0.75 16.37 5.21
C THR A 145 1.61 16.50 6.46
N TRP A 146 0.99 16.60 7.63
CA TRP A 146 1.69 16.68 8.90
C TRP A 146 0.90 15.98 10.00
N GLY A 147 1.62 15.59 11.03
CA GLY A 147 1.12 14.92 12.22
C GLY A 147 1.51 15.64 13.50
N PRO A 148 1.16 15.08 14.67
CA PRO A 148 1.66 15.52 15.96
C PRO A 148 3.19 15.59 16.03
N ASP A 149 3.68 16.30 17.04
CA ASP A 149 5.09 16.45 17.39
C ASP A 149 5.96 17.02 16.26
N GLY A 150 5.37 17.82 15.37
CA GLY A 150 6.09 18.46 14.27
C GLY A 150 6.52 17.50 13.16
N ALA A 151 5.98 16.28 13.11
CA ALA A 151 6.19 15.40 11.96
C ALA A 151 5.51 15.96 10.72
N PHE A 152 6.19 15.95 9.58
CA PHE A 152 5.59 16.36 8.33
C PHE A 152 6.27 15.72 7.13
N PHE A 153 5.55 15.73 6.01
CA PHE A 153 6.09 15.46 4.70
C PHE A 153 5.58 16.52 3.72
N ALA A 154 6.49 17.12 2.97
CA ALA A 154 6.19 18.05 1.90
C ALA A 154 6.99 17.69 0.64
N MET A 155 6.32 17.67 -0.50
CA MET A 155 6.94 17.54 -1.82
C MET A 155 6.39 18.61 -2.76
N SER A 156 7.27 19.26 -3.51
CA SER A 156 6.90 20.22 -4.54
C SER A 156 6.59 19.55 -5.89
N GLU A 157 5.98 20.28 -6.82
CA GLU A 157 5.75 19.80 -8.19
C GLU A 157 7.05 19.47 -8.94
N TYR A 158 8.18 20.11 -8.60
CA TYR A 158 9.47 19.81 -9.24
C TYR A 158 10.26 18.69 -8.53
N GLY A 159 9.68 18.10 -7.48
CA GLY A 159 10.23 16.93 -6.80
C GLY A 159 11.14 17.22 -5.62
N ASP A 160 11.26 18.49 -5.20
CA ASP A 160 11.96 18.84 -3.96
C ASP A 160 11.17 18.30 -2.76
N VAL A 161 11.87 17.63 -1.84
CA VAL A 161 11.26 16.95 -0.70
C VAL A 161 11.89 17.43 0.60
N VAL A 162 11.03 17.80 1.54
CA VAL A 162 11.40 18.12 2.92
C VAL A 162 10.45 17.36 3.84
N TYR A 163 11.00 16.71 4.85
CA TYR A 163 10.21 15.95 5.82
C TYR A 163 10.87 15.97 7.20
N ARG A 164 10.07 15.75 8.24
CA ARG A 164 10.50 15.56 9.64
C ARG A 164 9.74 14.39 10.25
N LEU A 165 10.41 13.62 11.10
CA LEU A 165 9.90 12.36 11.69
C LEU A 165 9.33 12.55 13.10
N GLY A 166 8.87 13.76 13.40
CA GLY A 166 8.41 14.15 14.73
C GLY A 166 9.54 14.38 15.74
N ASP A 167 9.18 14.90 16.90
CA ASP A 167 10.06 15.00 18.05
C ASP A 167 10.17 13.65 18.77
N SER A 168 11.32 13.39 19.40
CA SER A 168 11.53 12.23 20.28
C SER A 168 11.23 10.85 19.66
N ASN A 169 11.29 10.71 18.33
CA ASN A 169 10.90 9.50 17.60
C ASN A 169 9.44 9.06 17.79
N SER A 170 8.50 9.97 18.04
CA SER A 170 7.09 9.59 18.23
C SER A 170 6.45 8.87 17.04
N TRP A 171 7.06 8.99 15.85
CA TRP A 171 6.67 8.35 14.60
C TRP A 171 7.55 7.14 14.23
N GLU A 172 7.70 6.17 15.13
CA GLU A 172 8.61 5.02 14.92
C GLU A 172 8.36 4.25 13.62
N ILE A 173 7.10 3.92 13.32
CA ILE A 173 6.76 3.11 12.13
C ILE A 173 6.99 3.89 10.83
N TYR A 174 6.64 5.17 10.83
CA TYR A 174 6.90 6.05 9.69
C TYR A 174 8.40 6.27 9.51
N LYS A 175 9.15 6.48 10.59
CA LYS A 175 10.61 6.57 10.57
C LYS A 175 11.26 5.32 9.98
N GLU A 176 10.86 4.13 10.44
CA GLU A 176 11.37 2.86 9.92
C GLU A 176 11.10 2.75 8.41
N THR A 177 9.91 3.15 7.96
CA THR A 177 9.54 3.16 6.54
C THR A 177 10.44 4.09 5.72
N VAL A 178 10.65 5.32 6.21
CA VAL A 178 11.49 6.31 5.56
C VAL A 178 12.95 5.85 5.48
N GLU A 179 13.47 5.25 6.55
CA GLU A 179 14.83 4.71 6.61
C GLU A 179 15.00 3.52 5.65
N GLU A 180 14.05 2.58 5.62
CA GLU A 180 14.04 1.46 4.68
C GLU A 180 14.06 1.92 3.23
N TRP A 181 13.21 2.88 2.88
CA TRP A 181 13.13 3.36 1.49
C TRP A 181 14.38 4.15 1.11
N LYS A 182 14.93 4.96 2.01
CA LYS A 182 16.22 5.63 1.77
C LYS A 182 17.39 4.66 1.60
N ALA A 183 17.36 3.52 2.28
CA ALA A 183 18.38 2.49 2.15
C ALA A 183 18.25 1.65 0.86
N GLU A 184 17.13 1.78 0.14
CA GLU A 184 16.87 1.03 -1.10
C GLU A 184 17.69 1.62 -2.27
N LYS A 185 18.51 0.78 -2.91
CA LYS A 185 19.33 1.18 -4.08
C LYS A 185 18.43 1.72 -5.19
N GLY A 186 18.65 2.99 -5.56
CA GLY A 186 17.93 3.65 -6.64
C GLY A 186 16.59 4.29 -6.24
N PHE A 187 16.21 4.26 -4.96
CA PHE A 187 15.01 4.96 -4.51
C PHE A 187 15.16 6.47 -4.65
N VAL A 188 14.14 7.11 -5.24
CA VAL A 188 14.01 8.56 -5.29
C VAL A 188 12.64 8.98 -4.77
N TRP A 189 12.59 10.06 -3.99
CA TRP A 189 11.33 10.52 -3.41
C TRP A 189 10.27 10.88 -4.46
N SER A 190 10.69 11.28 -5.67
CA SER A 190 9.79 11.52 -6.80
C SER A 190 8.98 10.30 -7.22
N ASP A 191 9.33 9.10 -6.75
CA ASP A 191 8.55 7.87 -6.94
C ASP A 191 7.37 7.76 -5.98
N LEU A 192 7.30 8.59 -4.95
CA LEU A 192 6.11 8.68 -4.11
C LEU A 192 4.96 9.32 -4.91
N VAL A 193 3.81 8.65 -4.92
CA VAL A 193 2.58 9.16 -5.56
C VAL A 193 1.57 9.67 -4.56
N PHE A 194 1.62 9.19 -3.32
CA PHE A 194 0.67 9.55 -2.28
C PHE A 194 1.29 9.34 -0.90
N ILE A 195 0.99 10.26 0.01
CA ILE A 195 1.26 10.10 1.43
C ILE A 195 0.24 10.89 2.23
N ALA A 196 -0.21 10.31 3.33
CA ALA A 196 -1.03 10.96 4.33
C ALA A 196 -0.53 10.51 5.72
N LEU A 197 -0.20 11.48 6.57
CA LEU A 197 -0.01 11.30 8.00
C LEU A 197 -1.34 11.64 8.69
N ASP A 198 -1.66 10.96 9.77
CA ASP A 198 -2.73 11.39 10.66
C ASP A 198 -2.31 12.64 11.43
N SER A 199 -3.16 13.66 11.41
CA SER A 199 -2.94 14.93 12.11
C SER A 199 -3.05 14.83 13.64
N THR A 200 -3.59 13.71 14.15
CA THR A 200 -3.92 13.49 15.57
C THR A 200 -3.15 12.34 16.20
N SER A 201 -2.66 11.39 15.40
CA SER A 201 -1.98 10.20 15.90
C SER A 201 -0.60 10.03 15.28
N SER A 202 0.40 9.66 16.09
CA SER A 202 1.79 9.51 15.63
C SER A 202 2.11 8.15 15.02
N ASP A 203 1.10 7.28 14.96
CA ASP A 203 1.22 5.87 14.60
C ASP A 203 0.36 5.53 13.38
N GLN A 204 -0.37 6.50 12.81
CA GLN A 204 -1.22 6.29 11.63
C GLN A 204 -0.69 7.06 10.42
N PHE A 205 -0.41 6.34 9.34
CA PHE A 205 -0.07 6.94 8.05
C PHE A 205 -0.29 5.95 6.91
N ILE A 206 -0.21 6.47 5.69
CA ILE A 206 -0.07 5.66 4.49
C ILE A 206 0.82 6.38 3.49
N ALA A 207 1.66 5.64 2.78
CA ALA A 207 2.55 6.09 1.74
C ALA A 207 2.57 5.09 0.58
N ILE A 208 2.42 5.57 -0.65
CA ILE A 208 2.32 4.74 -1.86
C ILE A 208 3.30 5.26 -2.91
N ARG A 209 4.04 4.34 -3.54
CA ARG A 209 5.00 4.58 -4.63
C ARG A 209 4.39 4.27 -6.00
N LYS A 210 4.97 4.83 -7.06
CA LYS A 210 4.59 4.65 -8.48
C LYS A 210 4.57 3.20 -8.92
N ASP A 211 5.45 2.39 -8.35
CA ASP A 211 5.56 0.95 -8.65
C ASP A 211 4.48 0.11 -7.96
N GLY A 212 3.58 0.72 -7.18
CA GLY A 212 2.56 0.02 -6.38
C GLY A 212 3.05 -0.43 -5.00
N THR A 213 4.31 -0.16 -4.66
CA THR A 213 4.81 -0.40 -3.32
C THR A 213 4.17 0.55 -2.34
N TRP A 214 3.68 0.05 -1.21
CA TRP A 214 3.16 0.89 -0.16
C TRP A 214 3.57 0.45 1.23
N ALA A 215 3.51 1.40 2.15
CA ALA A 215 3.67 1.22 3.57
C ALA A 215 2.64 2.09 4.28
N GLY A 216 2.14 1.64 5.42
CA GLY A 216 1.20 2.39 6.24
C GLY A 216 1.01 1.73 7.58
N SER A 217 0.28 2.40 8.44
CA SER A 217 -0.12 1.88 9.74
C SER A 217 -1.43 2.56 10.11
N ILE A 218 -2.34 1.78 10.69
CA ILE A 218 -3.65 2.19 11.15
C ILE A 218 -4.07 1.20 12.23
N ASP A 219 -5.04 1.56 13.07
CA ASP A 219 -5.61 0.64 14.06
C ASP A 219 -5.99 -0.72 13.43
N ASP A 220 -5.79 -1.81 14.19
CA ASP A 220 -6.01 -3.20 13.73
C ASP A 220 -7.44 -3.40 13.16
N VAL A 221 -8.45 -2.63 13.60
CA VAL A 221 -9.84 -2.72 13.09
C VAL A 221 -9.98 -2.18 11.66
N ASN A 222 -9.07 -1.30 11.23
CA ASN A 222 -9.13 -0.61 9.94
C ASN A 222 -8.01 -1.03 8.96
N GLU A 223 -7.21 -2.05 9.31
CA GLU A 223 -6.13 -2.60 8.47
C GLU A 223 -6.62 -2.95 7.04
N ASP A 224 -7.76 -3.64 6.94
CA ASP A 224 -8.38 -4.02 5.66
C ASP A 224 -8.69 -2.81 4.77
N ALA A 225 -9.07 -1.68 5.36
CA ALA A 225 -9.43 -0.47 4.61
C ALA A 225 -8.19 0.19 3.99
N LEU A 226 -7.07 0.18 4.73
CA LEU A 226 -5.80 0.73 4.28
C LEU A 226 -5.19 -0.16 3.18
N GLU A 227 -5.22 -1.48 3.36
CA GLU A 227 -4.80 -2.44 2.32
C GLU A 227 -5.67 -2.35 1.07
N THR A 228 -7.00 -2.34 1.23
CA THR A 228 -7.94 -2.21 0.10
C THR A 228 -7.69 -0.92 -0.67
N PHE A 229 -7.48 0.20 0.04
CA PHE A 229 -7.17 1.47 -0.60
C PHE A 229 -5.87 1.38 -1.42
N ALA A 230 -4.81 0.85 -0.82
CA ALA A 230 -3.50 0.81 -1.46
C ALA A 230 -3.47 -0.13 -2.69
N LEU A 231 -4.08 -1.32 -2.58
CA LEU A 231 -4.19 -2.26 -3.70
C LEU A 231 -5.02 -1.72 -4.86
N ASN A 232 -5.98 -0.83 -4.58
CA ASN A 232 -6.84 -0.19 -5.58
C ASN A 232 -6.43 1.27 -5.87
N PHE A 233 -5.25 1.73 -5.41
CA PHE A 233 -4.83 3.12 -5.55
C PHE A 233 -4.62 3.51 -7.01
N PHE A 234 -4.04 2.61 -7.79
CA PHE A 234 -3.87 2.76 -9.23
C PHE A 234 -5.01 2.10 -9.98
N ALA A 235 -5.52 2.77 -11.01
CA ALA A 235 -6.35 2.14 -12.01
C ALA A 235 -5.48 1.15 -12.75
N ARG A 236 -5.45 -0.10 -12.29
CA ARG A 236 -5.36 -1.18 -13.28
C ARG A 236 -6.73 -1.22 -13.92
N ALA A 237 -6.93 -0.32 -14.88
CA ALA A 237 -8.01 -0.45 -15.84
C ALA A 237 -7.88 -1.85 -16.41
N LYS A 238 -8.69 -2.78 -15.92
CA LYS A 238 -8.90 -4.05 -16.60
C LYS A 238 -9.54 -3.65 -17.92
N THR A 239 -8.72 -3.38 -18.94
CA THR A 239 -9.18 -3.46 -20.32
C THR A 239 -9.73 -4.86 -20.44
N LYS A 240 -11.06 -5.00 -20.42
CA LYS A 240 -11.74 -6.25 -20.74
C LYS A 240 -11.27 -6.63 -22.13
N HIS A 241 -10.22 -7.44 -22.22
CA HIS A 241 -9.75 -8.01 -23.47
C HIS A 241 -10.85 -8.96 -23.91
N LYS A 242 -11.71 -8.45 -24.79
CA LYS A 242 -12.68 -9.26 -25.53
C LYS A 242 -11.84 -10.14 -26.47
N SER A 243 -11.56 -11.36 -26.05
CA SER A 243 -10.82 -12.35 -26.84
C SER A 243 -11.55 -12.58 -28.15
N LYS A 244 -10.96 -12.14 -29.27
CA LYS A 244 -11.34 -12.60 -30.61
C LYS A 244 -10.75 -14.00 -30.81
N PRO A 245 -11.52 -14.99 -31.27
CA PRO A 245 -10.97 -16.25 -31.70
C PRO A 245 -10.20 -16.02 -33.02
N ASN A 246 -8.94 -16.43 -33.09
CA ASN A 246 -8.24 -16.50 -34.37
C ASN A 246 -7.50 -17.83 -34.52
N THR A 247 -7.76 -18.43 -35.68
CA THR A 247 -7.37 -19.75 -36.13
C THR A 247 -6.04 -19.70 -36.90
N SER A 248 -5.26 -20.78 -36.83
CA SER A 248 -4.07 -21.15 -37.65
C SER A 248 -2.83 -20.26 -37.51
N GLY A 249 -1.58 -20.73 -37.47
CA GLY A 249 -1.00 -22.07 -37.69
C GLY A 249 0.32 -21.87 -38.47
N GLN A 250 1.48 -21.97 -37.81
CA GLN A 250 2.77 -22.20 -38.48
C GLN A 250 3.89 -22.55 -37.49
N THR A 251 4.63 -23.61 -37.83
CA THR A 251 5.75 -24.22 -37.10
C THR A 251 7.08 -23.75 -37.68
N THR A 252 7.93 -23.15 -36.85
CA THR A 252 9.37 -22.99 -37.13
C THR A 252 10.18 -23.27 -35.87
N SER A 253 11.14 -24.17 -35.99
CA SER A 253 12.02 -24.68 -34.93
C SER A 253 13.14 -23.69 -34.61
N SER A 254 13.10 -23.09 -33.42
CA SER A 254 14.21 -22.35 -32.81
C SER A 254 14.40 -22.84 -31.38
N ILE A 255 15.64 -23.14 -31.00
CA ILE A 255 16.03 -23.56 -29.64
C ILE A 255 15.67 -22.42 -28.67
N PRO A 256 14.75 -22.65 -27.70
CA PRO A 256 14.23 -21.57 -26.87
C PRO A 256 15.11 -21.34 -25.65
N THR A 257 15.72 -20.16 -25.56
CA THR A 257 16.19 -19.59 -24.29
C THR A 257 14.94 -19.26 -23.46
N SER A 258 14.59 -20.17 -22.54
CA SER A 258 13.30 -20.24 -21.83
C SER A 258 13.16 -19.22 -20.69
N ALA A 259 13.31 -17.92 -20.96
CA ALA A 259 13.21 -16.90 -19.91
C ALA A 259 11.76 -16.51 -19.55
N ASP A 260 10.78 -16.71 -20.44
CA ASP A 260 9.39 -16.25 -20.24
C ASP A 260 8.34 -17.28 -20.71
N ALA A 261 8.56 -18.56 -20.43
CA ALA A 261 7.49 -19.55 -20.63
C ALA A 261 6.35 -19.22 -19.65
N ARG A 262 5.15 -18.96 -20.20
CA ARG A 262 3.92 -18.81 -19.39
C ARG A 262 3.81 -19.98 -18.40
N PRO A 263 3.45 -19.71 -17.13
CA PRO A 263 3.27 -20.78 -16.15
C PRO A 263 2.31 -21.86 -16.66
N ASP A 264 2.66 -23.12 -16.40
CA ASP A 264 1.75 -24.24 -16.60
C ASP A 264 0.52 -24.07 -15.68
N ALA A 265 -0.68 -24.22 -16.24
CA ALA A 265 -1.93 -23.93 -15.52
C ALA A 265 -2.12 -24.82 -14.28
N ALA A 266 -1.66 -26.08 -14.32
CA ALA A 266 -1.74 -26.96 -13.17
C ALA A 266 -0.79 -26.51 -12.05
N THR A 267 0.42 -26.08 -12.42
CA THR A 267 1.39 -25.51 -11.48
C THR A 267 0.90 -24.20 -10.86
N GLN A 268 0.26 -23.34 -11.64
CA GLN A 268 -0.36 -22.11 -11.15
C GLN A 268 -1.49 -22.40 -10.16
N ALA A 269 -2.37 -23.35 -10.44
CA ALA A 269 -3.43 -23.76 -9.52
C ALA A 269 -2.88 -24.31 -8.19
N LEU A 270 -1.74 -25.02 -8.22
CA LEU A 270 -1.03 -25.46 -7.01
C LEU A 270 -0.49 -24.29 -6.20
N TYR A 271 0.09 -23.27 -6.86
CA TYR A 271 0.53 -22.05 -6.20
C TYR A 271 -0.64 -21.30 -5.56
N GLU A 272 -1.73 -21.09 -6.30
CA GLU A 272 -2.91 -20.37 -5.80
C GLU A 272 -3.47 -21.05 -4.56
N LYS A 273 -3.65 -22.37 -4.60
CA LYS A 273 -4.11 -23.17 -3.46
C LYS A 273 -3.16 -23.03 -2.26
N TRP A 274 -1.86 -23.26 -2.45
CA TRP A 274 -0.88 -23.16 -1.37
C TRP A 274 -0.81 -21.74 -0.79
N SER A 275 -0.87 -20.72 -1.64
CA SER A 275 -0.83 -19.31 -1.22
C SER A 275 -2.05 -18.94 -0.38
N THR A 276 -3.25 -19.35 -0.81
CA THR A 276 -4.50 -19.16 -0.06
C THR A 276 -4.47 -19.89 1.28
N ASP A 277 -4.12 -21.18 1.29
CA ASP A 277 -4.05 -21.98 2.52
C ASP A 277 -3.05 -21.36 3.51
N THR A 278 -1.87 -20.96 3.02
CA THR A 278 -0.85 -20.30 3.83
C THR A 278 -1.33 -18.95 4.35
N ALA A 279 -1.99 -18.13 3.52
CA ALA A 279 -2.51 -16.83 3.93
C ALA A 279 -3.57 -16.98 5.04
N MET A 280 -4.48 -17.94 4.90
CA MET A 280 -5.49 -18.26 5.92
C MET A 280 -4.85 -18.73 7.23
N MET A 281 -3.80 -19.56 7.18
CA MET A 281 -3.06 -20.00 8.38
C MET A 281 -2.41 -18.81 9.10
N LEU A 282 -1.71 -17.93 8.37
CA LEU A 282 -1.03 -16.77 8.97
C LEU A 282 -2.02 -15.73 9.51
N ALA A 283 -3.16 -15.53 8.84
CA ALA A 283 -4.22 -14.64 9.31
C ALA A 283 -4.86 -15.17 10.61
N SER A 284 -5.18 -16.46 10.66
CA SER A 284 -5.71 -17.11 11.88
C SER A 284 -4.75 -17.00 13.07
N ALA A 285 -3.45 -17.21 12.83
CA ALA A 285 -2.43 -17.05 13.86
C ALA A 285 -2.25 -15.60 14.29
N SER A 286 -2.29 -14.65 13.36
CA SER A 286 -2.22 -13.21 13.66
C SER A 286 -3.38 -12.77 14.56
N ALA A 287 -4.59 -13.23 14.25
CA ALA A 287 -5.78 -12.98 15.05
C ALA A 287 -5.66 -13.56 16.47
N ALA A 288 -5.04 -14.74 16.62
CA ALA A 288 -4.86 -15.41 17.92
C ALA A 288 -3.97 -14.61 18.89
N ILE A 289 -2.99 -13.84 18.37
CA ILE A 289 -2.12 -12.99 19.19
C ILE A 289 -2.89 -11.73 19.65
N GLY A 290 -3.93 -11.30 18.92
CA GLY A 290 -4.66 -10.03 19.13
C GLY A 290 -5.48 -9.93 20.42
N GLY A 291 -5.76 -11.03 21.11
CA GLY A 291 -6.91 -11.15 22.00
C GLY A 291 -6.85 -10.57 23.43
N SER A 292 -6.07 -9.55 23.80
CA SER A 292 -6.18 -9.06 25.21
C SER A 292 -5.79 -7.62 25.56
N LYS A 293 -5.29 -6.78 24.65
CA LYS A 293 -5.10 -5.34 24.93
C LYS A 293 -5.31 -4.53 23.66
N PRO A 294 -5.83 -3.28 23.74
CA PRO A 294 -5.73 -2.35 22.61
C PRO A 294 -4.26 -2.25 22.23
N LYS A 295 -3.93 -2.79 21.05
CA LYS A 295 -2.56 -2.88 20.58
C LYS A 295 -2.22 -1.62 19.82
N ALA A 296 -0.99 -1.15 20.01
CA ALA A 296 -0.42 -0.17 19.11
C ALA A 296 -0.54 -0.68 17.67
N PRO A 297 -0.91 0.19 16.72
CA PRO A 297 -1.08 -0.18 15.33
C PRO A 297 0.23 -0.71 14.75
N ARG A 298 0.11 -1.61 13.78
CA ARG A 298 1.25 -2.33 13.20
C ARG A 298 1.62 -1.74 11.85
N LYS A 299 2.90 -1.87 11.48
CA LYS A 299 3.37 -1.56 10.13
C LYS A 299 2.76 -2.54 9.13
N LEU A 300 1.96 -2.02 8.22
CA LEU A 300 1.45 -2.67 7.04
C LEU A 300 2.35 -2.27 5.87
N GLN A 301 2.90 -3.25 5.17
CA GLN A 301 3.75 -2.97 4.02
C GLN A 301 3.56 -4.08 3.02
N VAL A 302 2.92 -3.73 1.91
CA VAL A 302 2.82 -4.59 0.74
C VAL A 302 3.55 -3.85 -0.36
N ARG A 303 4.77 -4.32 -0.69
CA ARG A 303 5.37 -3.87 -1.94
C ARG A 303 4.51 -4.49 -3.09
N SER A 304 4.54 -3.95 -4.30
CA SER A 304 3.57 -4.29 -5.37
C SER A 304 3.34 -5.79 -5.66
N GLN A 305 2.10 -6.25 -5.48
CA GLN A 305 1.57 -7.51 -6.00
C GLN A 305 1.08 -7.31 -7.44
N SER A 306 1.62 -8.05 -8.40
CA SER A 306 0.98 -8.15 -9.71
C SER A 306 -0.31 -8.99 -9.58
N SER A 307 -1.36 -8.62 -10.31
CA SER A 307 -2.71 -9.18 -10.14
C SER A 307 -2.92 -10.36 -11.07
N SER A 308 -2.97 -11.59 -10.55
CA SER A 308 -3.64 -12.72 -11.20
C SER A 308 -5.01 -12.90 -10.53
N SER A 309 -6.10 -12.58 -11.24
CA SER A 309 -7.42 -13.04 -10.81
C SER A 309 -8.41 -13.09 -11.98
N ASP A 310 -8.80 -14.32 -12.29
CA ASP A 310 -10.09 -14.67 -12.85
C ASP A 310 -10.84 -15.42 -11.73
N ALA A 311 -11.91 -14.84 -11.19
CA ALA A 311 -12.97 -15.56 -10.47
C ALA A 311 -14.06 -14.57 -10.01
N SER A 312 -15.28 -14.83 -10.48
CA SER A 312 -16.52 -14.31 -9.90
C SER A 312 -17.00 -15.37 -8.91
N THR A 313 -16.92 -15.11 -7.61
CA THR A 313 -17.41 -16.04 -6.58
C THR A 313 -18.54 -15.37 -5.79
N PRO A 314 -19.72 -16.02 -5.64
CA PRO A 314 -20.84 -15.50 -4.87
C PRO A 314 -20.57 -15.54 -3.34
N PRO A 315 -21.34 -14.78 -2.52
CA PRO A 315 -21.06 -14.63 -1.09
C PRO A 315 -21.27 -15.95 -0.35
N LEU A 316 -20.19 -16.49 0.23
CA LEU A 316 -20.21 -17.71 1.04
C LEU A 316 -20.81 -17.45 2.43
N GLN A 317 -21.66 -18.37 2.85
CA GLN A 317 -22.22 -18.48 4.20
C GLN A 317 -21.09 -18.52 5.26
N ARG A 318 -21.21 -17.71 6.31
CA ARG A 318 -20.35 -17.75 7.51
C ARG A 318 -20.50 -19.11 8.19
N ASN A 319 -19.51 -19.99 8.01
CA ASN A 319 -19.36 -21.19 8.83
C ASN A 319 -18.96 -20.80 10.27
N PRO A 320 -19.43 -21.54 11.28
CA PRO A 320 -19.23 -21.19 12.69
C PRO A 320 -17.76 -21.33 13.12
N SER A 321 -17.21 -20.22 13.59
CA SER A 321 -16.12 -20.05 14.58
C SER A 321 -15.07 -21.17 14.65
N SER A 322 -14.17 -21.25 13.66
CA SER A 322 -12.84 -21.78 13.95
C SER A 322 -12.15 -20.79 14.90
N SER A 323 -11.91 -21.19 16.15
CA SER A 323 -11.13 -20.37 17.07
C SER A 323 -9.79 -19.99 16.43
N SER A 324 -9.40 -18.73 16.56
CA SER A 324 -8.08 -18.25 16.13
C SER A 324 -7.00 -19.07 16.85
N LYS A 325 -6.11 -19.72 16.10
CA LYS A 325 -5.07 -20.60 16.66
C LYS A 325 -3.69 -20.15 16.17
N LEU A 326 -2.73 -20.11 17.10
CA LEU A 326 -1.32 -19.97 16.77
C LEU A 326 -0.85 -21.15 15.92
N LEU A 327 0.21 -20.94 15.13
CA LEU A 327 0.80 -21.95 14.27
C LEU A 327 1.46 -23.05 15.11
N THR A 328 1.14 -24.29 14.78
CA THR A 328 1.76 -25.50 15.33
C THR A 328 2.46 -26.34 14.26
N THR A 329 2.37 -25.91 13.00
CA THR A 329 2.93 -26.58 11.83
C THR A 329 3.39 -25.55 10.81
N PHE A 330 4.35 -25.93 9.97
CA PHE A 330 4.85 -25.07 8.90
C PHE A 330 4.02 -25.29 7.62
N PRO A 331 3.72 -24.24 6.85
CA PRO A 331 3.02 -24.33 5.57
C PRO A 331 3.95 -24.87 4.46
N TYR A 332 4.22 -26.17 4.49
CA TYR A 332 5.11 -26.82 3.53
C TYR A 332 4.64 -26.67 2.08
N LEU A 333 5.60 -26.68 1.16
CA LEU A 333 5.33 -26.68 -0.28
C LEU A 333 4.64 -28.00 -0.68
N PRO A 334 3.75 -27.99 -1.69
CA PRO A 334 3.15 -29.21 -2.21
C PRO A 334 4.23 -30.19 -2.69
N SER A 335 4.13 -31.45 -2.28
CA SER A 335 5.11 -32.50 -2.67
C SER A 335 5.18 -32.73 -4.19
N THR A 336 4.11 -32.40 -4.91
CA THR A 336 4.05 -32.42 -6.38
C THR A 336 5.00 -31.41 -7.03
N ILE A 337 5.40 -30.36 -6.31
CA ILE A 337 6.35 -29.34 -6.81
C ILE A 337 7.77 -29.61 -6.33
N THR A 338 7.97 -30.26 -5.17
CA THR A 338 9.28 -30.52 -4.56
C THR A 338 10.05 -31.68 -5.21
N THR A 339 10.06 -31.72 -6.54
CA THR A 339 10.52 -32.84 -7.37
C THR A 339 11.95 -32.68 -7.90
N CYS A 340 12.67 -31.60 -7.57
CA CYS A 340 14.08 -31.46 -7.98
C CYS A 340 14.93 -32.64 -7.51
N ALA A 341 15.57 -33.32 -8.46
CA ALA A 341 16.34 -34.55 -8.29
C ALA A 341 17.86 -34.35 -8.29
N LEU A 342 18.34 -33.10 -8.24
CA LEU A 342 19.76 -32.82 -8.12
C LEU A 342 20.28 -33.39 -6.80
N THR A 343 21.39 -34.14 -6.83
CA THR A 343 21.93 -34.83 -5.65
C THR A 343 22.12 -33.89 -4.45
N ALA A 344 22.66 -32.70 -4.67
CA ALA A 344 22.83 -31.69 -3.62
C ALA A 344 21.49 -31.23 -3.01
N CYS A 345 20.43 -31.13 -3.83
CA CYS A 345 19.09 -30.79 -3.37
C CYS A 345 18.45 -31.93 -2.59
N SER A 346 18.66 -33.18 -3.01
CA SER A 346 18.14 -34.36 -2.30
C SER A 346 18.71 -34.47 -0.89
N ILE A 347 20.00 -34.15 -0.70
CA ILE A 347 20.63 -34.10 0.63
C ILE A 347 19.92 -33.08 1.51
N LEU A 348 19.76 -31.83 1.04
CA LEU A 348 19.09 -30.77 1.79
C LEU A 348 17.64 -31.12 2.15
N LYS A 349 16.89 -31.74 1.24
CA LYS A 349 15.49 -32.14 1.46
C LYS A 349 15.32 -33.26 2.49
N SER A 350 16.34 -34.10 2.63
CA SER A 350 16.29 -35.30 3.50
C SER A 350 16.46 -34.98 4.98
N GLU A 351 16.85 -33.75 5.33
CA GLU A 351 16.97 -33.34 6.72
C GLU A 351 15.59 -33.30 7.40
N PRO A 352 15.40 -33.97 8.55
CA PRO A 352 14.08 -34.18 9.17
C PRO A 352 13.44 -32.89 9.69
N ASP A 353 14.26 -31.89 10.03
CA ASP A 353 13.82 -30.59 10.56
C ASP A 353 14.02 -29.46 9.54
N SER A 354 13.86 -29.76 8.25
CA SER A 354 13.97 -28.81 7.14
C SER A 354 12.61 -28.48 6.53
N ILE A 355 12.56 -27.50 5.64
CA ILE A 355 11.35 -27.20 4.86
C ILE A 355 11.06 -28.22 3.73
N HIS A 356 11.86 -29.28 3.60
CA HIS A 356 11.75 -30.33 2.57
C HIS A 356 11.69 -29.82 1.12
N ALA A 357 12.30 -28.66 0.85
CA ALA A 357 12.35 -28.02 -0.45
C ALA A 357 13.73 -27.41 -0.68
N CYS A 358 14.21 -27.43 -1.94
CA CYS A 358 15.43 -26.72 -2.32
C CYS A 358 15.09 -25.41 -3.05
N GLN A 359 16.12 -24.61 -3.33
CA GLN A 359 15.99 -23.36 -4.10
C GLN A 359 15.22 -23.55 -5.41
N HIS A 360 15.47 -24.64 -6.15
CA HIS A 360 14.82 -24.91 -7.43
C HIS A 360 13.32 -25.17 -7.29
N ASP A 361 12.89 -25.87 -6.23
CA ASP A 361 11.46 -26.12 -6.00
C ASP A 361 10.74 -24.85 -5.58
N VAL A 362 11.37 -24.05 -4.70
CA VAL A 362 10.85 -22.75 -4.28
C VAL A 362 10.76 -21.81 -5.48
N GLU A 363 11.81 -21.69 -6.29
CA GLU A 363 11.77 -20.90 -7.52
C GLU A 363 10.65 -21.35 -8.47
N LYS A 364 10.52 -22.67 -8.68
CA LYS A 364 9.49 -23.24 -9.55
C LYS A 364 8.08 -22.90 -9.06
N LEU A 365 7.80 -23.05 -7.76
CA LEU A 365 6.50 -22.70 -7.19
C LEU A 365 6.23 -21.20 -7.29
N LEU A 366 7.20 -20.36 -6.91
CA LEU A 366 7.03 -18.92 -6.88
C LEU A 366 6.89 -18.33 -8.30
N ARG A 367 7.56 -18.89 -9.31
CA ARG A 367 7.35 -18.53 -10.72
C ARG A 367 5.93 -18.82 -11.20
N ALA A 368 5.30 -19.85 -10.65
CA ALA A 368 3.92 -20.20 -10.98
C ALA A 368 2.89 -19.16 -10.54
N SER A 369 3.28 -18.21 -9.67
CA SER A 369 2.44 -17.05 -9.33
C SER A 369 2.14 -16.13 -10.52
N GLY A 370 3.01 -16.12 -11.55
CA GLY A 370 3.00 -15.09 -12.59
C GLY A 370 3.45 -13.70 -12.11
N LEU A 371 3.84 -13.57 -10.83
CA LEU A 371 4.25 -12.32 -10.19
C LEU A 371 5.76 -12.25 -9.94
N TYR A 372 6.47 -13.34 -10.28
CA TYR A 372 7.87 -13.55 -9.95
C TYR A 372 8.76 -12.47 -10.55
N SER A 373 9.22 -11.59 -9.67
CA SER A 373 10.11 -10.48 -9.98
C SER A 373 10.97 -10.17 -8.76
N TYR A 374 12.04 -9.41 -8.95
CA TYR A 374 12.94 -9.00 -7.87
C TYR A 374 12.16 -8.32 -6.72
N GLU A 375 11.29 -7.36 -7.03
CA GLU A 375 10.50 -6.64 -6.02
C GLU A 375 9.50 -7.55 -5.30
N TRP A 376 8.85 -8.45 -6.04
CA TRP A 376 7.90 -9.39 -5.47
C TRP A 376 8.59 -10.42 -4.55
N LEU A 377 9.78 -10.92 -4.91
CA LEU A 377 10.56 -11.81 -4.04
C LEU A 377 10.97 -11.14 -2.73
N ARG A 378 11.31 -9.83 -2.77
CA ARG A 378 11.61 -9.06 -1.56
C ARG A 378 10.42 -8.98 -0.61
N GLN A 379 9.20 -8.85 -1.14
CA GLN A 379 7.96 -8.86 -0.36
C GLN A 379 7.72 -10.21 0.26
N GLU A 380 7.76 -11.25 -0.57
CA GLU A 380 7.46 -12.60 -0.12
C GLU A 380 8.45 -12.99 0.97
N ARG A 381 9.74 -12.63 0.84
CA ARG A 381 10.76 -12.87 1.88
C ARG A 381 10.38 -12.30 3.25
N LEU A 382 9.77 -11.12 3.33
CA LEU A 382 9.40 -10.49 4.62
C LEU A 382 8.34 -11.28 5.38
N ARG A 383 7.46 -12.00 4.66
CA ARG A 383 6.48 -12.92 5.25
C ARG A 383 7.16 -14.05 6.02
N TRP A 384 8.36 -14.43 5.61
CA TRP A 384 9.15 -15.54 6.19
C TRP A 384 10.24 -15.06 7.14
N HIS A 385 10.22 -13.80 7.60
CA HIS A 385 11.20 -13.33 8.58
C HIS A 385 11.09 -14.18 9.86
N PRO A 386 12.19 -14.81 10.35
CA PRO A 386 12.14 -15.73 11.48
C PRO A 386 11.42 -15.16 12.70
N ASP A 387 11.76 -13.94 13.11
CA ASP A 387 11.15 -13.33 14.29
C ASP A 387 9.67 -13.00 14.11
N ARG A 388 9.27 -12.54 12.91
CA ARG A 388 7.86 -12.23 12.63
C ARG A 388 7.03 -13.51 12.61
N PHE A 389 7.54 -14.54 11.93
CA PHE A 389 6.91 -15.85 11.86
C PHE A 389 6.84 -16.52 13.24
N GLY A 390 7.91 -16.45 14.03
CA GLY A 390 7.97 -17.03 15.38
C GLY A 390 6.95 -16.43 16.36
N ARG A 391 6.55 -15.16 16.17
CA ARG A 391 5.44 -14.55 16.95
C ARG A 391 4.10 -15.21 16.66
N LEU A 392 3.92 -15.73 15.44
CA LEU A 392 2.72 -16.45 15.00
C LEU A 392 2.66 -17.90 15.51
N CYS A 393 3.78 -18.42 16.02
CA CYS A 393 3.88 -19.79 16.50
C CYS A 393 3.42 -19.95 17.96
N GLU A 394 2.84 -21.12 18.26
CA GLU A 394 2.65 -21.59 19.63
C GLU A 394 4.01 -21.70 20.33
N GLU A 395 4.07 -21.39 21.63
CA GLU A 395 5.32 -21.29 22.39
C GLU A 395 6.21 -22.54 22.27
N ARG A 396 5.62 -23.74 22.42
CA ARG A 396 6.33 -25.02 22.28
C ARG A 396 6.88 -25.31 20.87
N TRP A 397 6.36 -24.62 19.86
CA TRP A 397 6.73 -24.81 18.45
C TRP A 397 7.49 -23.60 17.88
N ARG A 398 7.67 -22.54 18.67
CA ARG A 398 8.22 -21.25 18.23
C ARG A 398 9.62 -21.37 17.63
N GLU A 399 10.53 -22.06 18.31
CA GLU A 399 11.91 -22.18 17.85
C GLU A 399 12.02 -23.05 16.59
N THR A 400 11.22 -24.12 16.48
CA THR A 400 11.09 -24.92 15.26
C THR A 400 10.54 -24.08 14.11
N GLY A 401 9.45 -23.33 14.35
CA GLY A 401 8.85 -22.44 13.35
C GLY A 401 9.81 -21.34 12.86
N LYS A 402 10.56 -20.72 13.77
CA LYS A 402 11.62 -19.75 13.44
C LYS A 402 12.69 -20.36 12.55
N LYS A 403 13.17 -21.58 12.89
CA LYS A 403 14.18 -22.29 12.11
C LYS A 403 13.70 -22.53 10.68
N LEU A 404 12.50 -23.09 10.51
CA LEU A 404 11.91 -23.39 9.20
C LEU A 404 11.65 -22.12 8.37
N ALA A 405 11.12 -21.06 8.99
CA ALA A 405 10.96 -19.76 8.34
C ALA A 405 12.32 -19.16 7.92
N GLY A 406 13.36 -19.35 8.73
CA GLY A 406 14.73 -18.95 8.41
C GLY A 406 15.32 -19.67 7.20
N GLU A 407 15.03 -20.96 7.02
CA GLU A 407 15.42 -21.68 5.79
C GLU A 407 14.72 -21.10 4.55
N MET A 408 13.40 -20.88 4.63
CA MET A 408 12.65 -20.24 3.54
C MET A 408 13.18 -18.84 3.22
N PHE A 409 13.46 -18.03 4.24
CA PHE A 409 14.03 -16.69 4.12
C PHE A 409 15.40 -16.71 3.41
N LYS A 410 16.25 -17.68 3.74
CA LYS A 410 17.56 -17.87 3.09
C LYS A 410 17.39 -18.21 1.61
N LEU A 411 16.52 -19.17 1.27
CA LEU A 411 16.28 -19.53 -0.13
C LEU A 411 15.75 -18.34 -0.93
N MET A 412 14.81 -17.56 -0.37
CA MET A 412 14.32 -16.35 -1.03
C MET A 412 15.41 -15.30 -1.22
N SER A 413 16.35 -15.17 -0.29
CA SER A 413 17.48 -14.24 -0.44
C SER A 413 18.38 -14.61 -1.62
N VAL A 414 18.67 -15.90 -1.81
CA VAL A 414 19.43 -16.38 -2.97
C VAL A 414 18.67 -16.13 -4.29
N LEU A 415 17.34 -16.28 -4.29
CA LEU A 415 16.52 -15.97 -5.46
C LEU A 415 16.50 -14.47 -5.81
N ILE A 416 16.51 -13.60 -4.80
CA ILE A 416 16.59 -12.14 -4.97
C ILE A 416 17.92 -11.76 -5.62
N GLU A 417 19.04 -12.28 -5.11
CA GLU A 417 20.39 -12.06 -5.67
C GLU A 417 20.44 -12.50 -7.13
N LYS A 418 20.04 -13.75 -7.42
CA LYS A 418 19.99 -14.32 -8.78
C LYS A 418 19.14 -13.49 -9.75
N THR A 419 18.05 -12.87 -9.27
CA THR A 419 17.16 -12.04 -10.11
C THR A 419 17.68 -10.61 -10.28
N GLY A 420 18.48 -10.11 -9.33
CA GLY A 420 19.09 -8.77 -9.37
C GLY A 420 20.23 -8.65 -10.39
N ASP A 421 21.11 -9.64 -10.43
CA ASP A 421 22.33 -9.61 -11.27
C ASP A 421 22.02 -9.57 -12.79
N GLY A 422 20.86 -10.10 -13.19
CA GLY A 422 20.42 -10.05 -14.58
C GLY A 422 20.12 -8.66 -15.12
N ARG A 423 19.92 -7.65 -14.25
CA ARG A 423 19.63 -6.27 -14.68
C ARG A 423 20.89 -5.48 -15.07
N GLU A 424 22.03 -5.75 -14.45
CA GLU A 424 23.28 -5.01 -14.74
C GLU A 424 23.95 -5.48 -16.04
N ALA A 425 23.75 -6.74 -16.45
CA ALA A 425 24.31 -7.25 -17.70
C ALA A 425 23.63 -6.70 -18.97
N ASN A 426 22.38 -6.20 -18.87
CA ASN A 426 21.60 -5.77 -20.03
C ASN A 426 21.64 -4.24 -20.28
N SER A 427 22.26 -3.46 -19.40
CA SER A 427 22.40 -2.00 -19.55
C SER A 427 23.72 -1.55 -20.20
N GLY A 428 24.68 -2.47 -20.42
CA GLY A 428 26.02 -2.15 -20.95
C GLY A 428 26.19 -2.26 -22.48
N GLY A 429 25.11 -2.34 -23.26
CA GLY A 429 25.16 -2.75 -24.68
C GLY A 429 24.63 -1.77 -25.73
N ARG A 430 24.66 -0.45 -25.49
CA ARG A 430 24.35 0.57 -26.51
C ARG A 430 25.35 1.73 -26.44
N ASP A 431 26.55 1.48 -26.92
CA ASP A 431 27.47 2.51 -27.42
C ASP A 431 28.20 1.93 -28.64
N VAL A 432 27.56 2.00 -29.81
CA VAL A 432 28.19 2.05 -31.15
C VAL A 432 27.32 2.90 -32.05
#